data_AF-A0A2W6Z923-F1
#
_entry.id   AF-A0A2W6Z923-F1
#
_cell.length_a   1.000
_cell.length_b   1.000
_cell.length_c   1.000
_cell.angle_alpha   90.00
_cell.angle_beta   90.00
_cell.angle_gamma   90.00
#
_symmetry.space_group_name_H-M   'P 1'
#
loop_
_entity.id
_entity.type
_entity.pdbx_description
1 polymer ?
#
loop_
_entity_poly.entity_id
_entity_poly.type
_entity_poly.pdbx_seq_one_letter_code
_entity_poly.pdbx_strand_id
1 'polypeptide(L)'
;MEGDSTFSACGCCAGLDLATPVPIENPPGQPAIGYRTGTHASFLESLLVRLSSPELPALAGLTTRDDGDFTIALCDALATGLDVLTFYQERIANEDWLRTASERRSILELAGLIGYQLAPGVAASTWLAFTLQEAPGNPALAAAPVQIPLGTRVQSVPGPGEQAQSFETVEPIKARTEWNTIPIRTTCPWQPANGDTGLWLDGVGTGLQPGDTLLILDTEREHSSTSPRWD
;
A
#
# COMPACT_ATOMS: atom_id res chain seq x y z
N MET A 1 51.35 49.40 23.59
CA MET A 1 50.26 49.60 22.62
C MET A 1 50.85 49.33 21.26
N GLU A 2 50.96 48.06 20.89
CA GLU A 2 51.38 47.63 19.56
C GLU A 2 50.54 46.39 19.27
N GLY A 3 49.57 46.58 18.37
CA GLY A 3 48.68 45.52 17.91
C GLY A 3 49.29 44.87 16.70
N ASP A 4 49.63 43.59 16.83
CA ASP A 4 49.95 42.73 15.70
C ASP A 4 48.67 41.97 15.33
N SER A 5 47.91 42.52 14.39
CA SER A 5 46.74 41.87 13.81
C SER A 5 47.20 41.00 12.64
N THR A 6 47.60 39.76 12.92
CA THR A 6 47.71 38.72 11.90
C THR A 6 46.31 38.36 11.41
N PHE A 7 45.80 39.10 10.42
CA PHE A 7 44.64 38.67 9.65
C PHE A 7 45.02 37.40 8.88
N SER A 8 44.63 36.25 9.42
CA SER A 8 44.66 34.98 8.74
C SER A 8 43.74 35.04 7.52
N ALA A 9 44.30 35.31 6.35
CA ALA A 9 43.65 35.14 5.05
C ALA A 9 43.50 33.64 4.75
N CYS A 10 42.68 32.95 5.53
CA CYS A 10 42.34 31.56 5.30
C CYS A 10 41.24 31.50 4.23
N GLY A 11 41.58 31.08 3.01
CA GLY A 11 40.61 30.63 2.01
C GLY A 11 40.20 31.61 0.90
N CYS A 12 40.61 32.88 0.92
CA CYS A 12 40.24 33.84 -0.14
C CYS A 12 40.86 33.55 -1.53
N CYS A 13 41.72 32.54 -1.65
CA CYS A 13 42.35 32.13 -2.91
C CYS A 13 42.19 30.63 -3.21
N ALA A 14 41.34 29.92 -2.47
CA ALA A 14 40.87 28.63 -2.96
C ALA A 14 40.02 28.94 -4.21
N GLY A 15 40.43 28.43 -5.36
CA GLY A 15 39.63 28.58 -6.58
C GLY A 15 38.22 28.02 -6.38
N LEU A 16 37.31 28.34 -7.31
CA LEU A 16 36.00 27.70 -7.29
C LEU A 16 36.22 26.18 -7.44
N ASP A 17 35.81 25.40 -6.46
CA ASP A 17 35.90 23.93 -6.49
C ASP A 17 34.69 23.34 -7.24
N LEU A 18 34.84 22.12 -7.74
CA LEU A 18 33.72 21.42 -8.39
C LEU A 18 32.69 21.00 -7.33
N ALA A 19 31.46 21.51 -7.47
CA ALA A 19 30.33 21.14 -6.59
C ALA A 19 29.63 19.84 -7.01
N THR A 20 29.87 19.35 -8.23
CA THR A 20 29.23 18.14 -8.78
C THR A 20 30.23 17.24 -9.52
N PRO A 21 29.98 15.91 -9.55
CA PRO A 21 28.88 15.19 -8.91
C PRO A 21 29.06 15.05 -7.39
N VAL A 22 27.97 15.22 -6.65
CA VAL A 22 27.91 14.95 -5.21
C VAL A 22 28.00 13.43 -4.99
N PRO A 23 28.80 12.94 -4.02
CA PRO A 23 28.85 11.52 -3.68
C PRO A 23 27.48 11.04 -3.18
N ILE A 24 27.07 9.86 -3.65
CA ILE A 24 25.81 9.24 -3.25
C ILE A 24 26.07 8.36 -2.03
N GLU A 25 25.53 8.77 -0.88
CA GLU A 25 25.63 8.02 0.39
C GLU A 25 24.25 7.80 0.98
N ASN A 26 23.92 6.53 1.28
CA ASN A 26 22.61 6.15 1.82
C ASN A 26 22.78 5.23 3.04
N PRO A 27 22.78 5.76 4.27
CA PRO A 27 22.76 4.93 5.46
C PRO A 27 21.56 3.96 5.48
N PRO A 28 21.70 2.76 6.09
CA PRO A 28 20.63 1.79 6.19
C PRO A 28 19.39 2.32 6.92
N GLY A 29 18.21 1.90 6.48
CA GLY A 29 16.94 2.18 7.18
C GLY A 29 16.23 3.48 6.81
N GLN A 30 16.77 4.29 5.89
CA GLN A 30 16.15 5.55 5.48
C GLN A 30 14.85 5.38 4.67
N PRO A 31 13.76 6.10 4.93
CA PRO A 31 12.47 5.90 4.25
C PRO A 31 12.51 6.25 2.75
N ALA A 32 13.55 6.92 2.28
CA ALA A 32 13.83 7.20 0.88
C ALA A 32 15.34 7.15 0.63
N ILE A 33 15.73 6.97 -0.63
CA ILE A 33 17.11 7.00 -1.10
C ILE A 33 17.38 8.39 -1.69
N GLY A 34 18.43 9.05 -1.20
CA GLY A 34 19.00 10.21 -1.86
C GLY A 34 19.91 9.74 -2.99
N TYR A 35 19.57 10.08 -4.22
CA TYR A 35 20.34 9.64 -5.40
C TYR A 35 20.67 10.80 -6.35
N ARG A 36 20.35 12.04 -5.96
CA ARG A 36 20.72 13.22 -6.72
C ARG A 36 22.21 13.48 -6.67
N THR A 37 22.83 13.68 -7.84
CA THR A 37 24.25 14.02 -7.97
C THR A 37 24.49 15.54 -8.03
N GLY A 38 23.43 16.34 -7.96
CA GLY A 38 23.48 17.79 -7.94
C GLY A 38 22.09 18.43 -8.07
N THR A 39 22.08 19.75 -8.06
CA THR A 39 20.96 20.62 -8.38
C THR A 39 21.34 21.51 -9.57
N HIS A 40 20.38 22.19 -10.18
CA HIS A 40 20.66 23.20 -11.20
C HIS A 40 21.84 24.12 -10.82
N ALA A 41 21.79 24.73 -9.64
CA ALA A 41 22.79 25.69 -9.19
C ALA A 41 24.19 25.07 -9.08
N SER A 42 24.31 23.89 -8.49
CA SER A 42 25.61 23.23 -8.32
C SER A 42 26.18 22.71 -9.65
N PHE A 43 25.33 22.31 -10.60
CA PHE A 43 25.76 21.94 -11.94
C PHE A 43 26.25 23.17 -12.71
N LEU A 44 25.50 24.28 -12.70
CA LEU A 44 25.90 25.52 -13.34
C LEU A 44 27.23 26.02 -12.78
N GLU A 45 27.37 26.06 -11.46
CA GLU A 45 28.62 26.40 -10.79
C GLU A 45 29.79 25.54 -11.29
N SER A 46 29.63 24.21 -11.29
CA SER A 46 30.67 23.27 -11.75
C SER A 46 31.03 23.47 -13.21
N LEU A 47 30.07 23.81 -14.07
CA LEU A 47 30.31 24.13 -15.49
C LEU A 47 31.10 25.43 -15.64
N LEU A 48 30.79 26.48 -14.87
CA LEU A 48 31.53 27.74 -14.86
C LEU A 48 32.96 27.58 -14.33
N VAL A 49 33.16 26.74 -13.31
CA VAL A 49 34.50 26.35 -12.83
C VAL A 49 35.27 25.68 -13.97
N ARG A 50 34.66 24.70 -14.66
CA ARG A 50 35.31 23.99 -15.76
C ARG A 50 35.63 24.88 -16.95
N LEU A 51 34.79 25.87 -17.27
CA LEU A 51 35.09 26.88 -18.30
C LEU A 51 36.35 27.69 -17.98
N SER A 52 36.63 27.90 -16.70
CA SER A 52 37.80 28.65 -16.21
C SER A 52 39.01 27.77 -15.96
N SER A 53 38.91 26.45 -16.19
CA SER A 53 39.95 25.49 -15.84
C SER A 53 41.13 25.55 -16.82
N PRO A 54 42.38 25.60 -16.31
CA PRO A 54 43.58 25.52 -17.15
C PRO A 54 43.74 24.17 -17.85
N GLU A 55 43.02 23.13 -17.40
CA GLU A 55 43.00 21.80 -18.03
C GLU A 55 42.33 21.80 -19.40
N LEU A 56 41.52 22.82 -19.71
CA LEU A 56 40.77 22.96 -20.96
C LEU A 56 41.21 24.23 -21.73
N PRO A 57 42.46 24.28 -22.24
CA PRO A 57 43.02 25.49 -22.85
C PRO A 57 42.24 25.96 -24.10
N ALA A 58 41.53 25.05 -24.78
CA ALA A 58 40.66 25.39 -25.90
C ALA A 58 39.49 26.32 -25.50
N LEU A 59 39.11 26.32 -24.22
CA LEU A 59 38.02 27.14 -23.68
C LEU A 59 38.52 28.44 -23.04
N ALA A 60 39.83 28.66 -22.96
CA ALA A 60 40.43 29.81 -22.27
C ALA A 60 39.98 31.18 -22.83
N GLY A 61 39.50 31.23 -24.08
CA GLY A 61 38.93 32.43 -24.68
C GLY A 61 37.53 32.81 -24.17
N LEU A 62 36.81 31.89 -23.50
CA LEU A 62 35.45 32.06 -23.01
C LEU A 62 35.43 32.72 -21.63
N THR A 63 35.81 34.00 -21.60
CA THR A 63 36.04 34.77 -20.36
C THR A 63 34.81 35.52 -19.85
N THR A 64 33.78 35.68 -20.67
CA THR A 64 32.51 36.34 -20.29
C THR A 64 31.76 35.54 -19.23
N ARG A 65 31.10 36.26 -18.31
CA ARG A 65 30.26 35.71 -17.23
C ARG A 65 28.92 36.45 -17.14
N ASP A 66 28.51 37.04 -18.25
CA ASP A 66 27.19 37.64 -18.42
C ASP A 66 26.17 36.55 -18.72
N ASP A 67 25.05 36.53 -18.01
CA ASP A 67 23.95 35.58 -18.20
C ASP A 67 23.35 35.71 -19.62
N GLY A 68 23.49 36.86 -20.26
CA GLY A 68 23.10 37.09 -21.65
C GLY A 68 24.02 36.46 -22.70
N ASP A 69 25.22 35.98 -22.31
CA ASP A 69 26.14 35.32 -23.24
C ASP A 69 25.66 33.91 -23.62
N PHE A 70 25.82 33.55 -24.89
CA PHE A 70 25.40 32.24 -25.40
C PHE A 70 26.06 31.06 -24.68
N THR A 71 27.33 31.18 -24.28
CA THR A 71 28.06 30.12 -23.58
C THR A 71 27.48 29.88 -22.19
N ILE A 72 27.13 30.96 -21.49
CA ILE A 72 26.55 30.89 -20.15
C ILE A 72 25.13 30.36 -20.23
N ALA A 73 24.34 30.85 -21.19
CA ALA A 73 23.00 30.31 -21.49
C ALA A 73 23.02 28.81 -21.84
N LEU A 74 24.05 28.35 -22.56
CA LEU A 74 24.23 26.93 -22.85
C LEU A 74 24.56 26.12 -21.60
N CYS A 75 25.37 26.67 -20.69
CA CYS A 75 25.67 26.02 -19.40
C CYS A 75 24.43 25.93 -18.52
N ASP A 76 23.61 26.99 -18.47
CA ASP A 76 22.34 27.04 -17.74
C ASP A 76 21.33 26.01 -18.30
N ALA A 77 21.18 25.95 -19.62
CA ALA A 77 20.33 24.95 -20.28
C ALA A 77 20.81 23.51 -19.99
N LEU A 78 22.12 23.26 -19.99
CA LEU A 78 22.68 21.95 -19.66
C LEU A 78 22.45 21.62 -18.18
N ALA A 79 22.68 22.56 -17.27
CA ALA A 79 22.43 22.40 -15.84
C ALA A 79 20.96 22.07 -15.55
N THR A 80 20.04 22.70 -16.29
CA THR A 80 18.60 22.40 -16.22
C THR A 80 18.31 20.97 -16.64
N GLY A 81 18.88 20.53 -17.78
CA GLY A 81 18.76 19.15 -18.22
C GLY A 81 19.31 18.15 -17.20
N LEU A 82 20.46 18.43 -16.60
CA LEU A 82 21.07 17.58 -15.58
C LEU A 82 20.23 17.50 -14.29
N ASP A 83 19.61 18.60 -13.85
CA ASP A 83 18.72 18.60 -12.67
C ASP A 83 17.48 17.71 -12.91
N VAL A 84 16.87 17.81 -14.09
CA VAL A 84 15.74 16.97 -14.47
C VAL A 84 16.15 15.50 -14.52
N LEU A 85 17.30 15.17 -15.12
CA LEU A 85 17.80 13.80 -15.20
C LEU A 85 18.07 13.23 -13.81
N THR A 86 18.76 13.97 -12.94
CA THR A 86 19.10 13.47 -11.61
C THR A 86 17.86 13.30 -10.72
N PHE A 87 16.83 14.15 -10.89
CA PHE A 87 15.52 13.95 -10.27
C PHE A 87 14.87 12.62 -10.69
N TYR A 88 14.84 12.32 -12.00
CA TYR A 88 14.25 11.06 -12.46
C TYR A 88 15.06 9.84 -12.00
N GLN A 89 16.39 9.94 -11.98
CA GLN A 89 17.25 8.87 -11.46
C GLN A 89 16.97 8.58 -9.98
N GLU A 90 16.75 9.61 -9.16
CA GLU A 90 16.35 9.43 -7.76
C GLU A 90 14.99 8.78 -7.63
N ARG A 91 14.02 9.14 -8.47
CA ARG A 91 12.70 8.50 -8.42
C ARG A 91 12.77 7.03 -8.84
N ILE A 92 13.52 6.70 -9.89
CA ILE A 92 13.75 5.32 -10.31
C ILE A 92 14.45 4.53 -9.20
N ALA A 93 15.50 5.08 -8.60
CA ALA A 93 16.20 4.44 -7.50
C ALA A 93 15.24 4.14 -6.33
N ASN A 94 14.32 5.05 -5.98
CA ASN A 94 13.37 4.76 -4.90
C ASN A 94 12.41 3.59 -5.24
N GLU A 95 12.08 3.36 -6.50
CA GLU A 95 11.19 2.27 -6.94
C GLU A 95 11.87 0.88 -6.96
N ASP A 96 13.21 0.82 -6.91
CA ASP A 96 13.96 -0.44 -6.99
C ASP A 96 14.01 -1.24 -5.66
N TRP A 97 13.57 -0.65 -4.53
CA TRP A 97 13.54 -1.32 -3.23
C TRP A 97 12.14 -1.31 -2.60
N LEU A 98 11.72 -2.46 -2.06
CA LEU A 98 10.36 -2.66 -1.53
C LEU A 98 9.96 -1.64 -0.46
N ARG A 99 10.91 -1.17 0.35
CA ARG A 99 10.65 -0.24 1.46
C ARG A 99 10.50 1.21 1.01
N THR A 100 11.05 1.57 -0.15
CA THR A 100 11.08 2.94 -0.67
C THR A 100 10.18 3.13 -1.89
N ALA A 101 9.79 2.02 -2.54
CA ALA A 101 8.89 2.05 -3.68
C ALA A 101 7.54 2.64 -3.31
N SER A 102 7.07 3.58 -4.13
CA SER A 102 5.79 4.27 -3.94
C SER A 102 4.73 3.80 -4.93
N GLU A 103 5.16 3.36 -6.12
CA GLU A 103 4.24 2.91 -7.15
C GLU A 103 3.80 1.47 -6.88
N ARG A 104 2.47 1.25 -6.88
CA ARG A 104 1.87 -0.08 -6.67
C ARG A 104 2.45 -1.13 -7.64
N ARG A 105 2.75 -0.72 -8.88
CA ARG A 105 3.34 -1.61 -9.88
C ARG A 105 4.73 -2.09 -9.45
N SER A 106 5.62 -1.20 -9.04
CA SER A 106 6.96 -1.57 -8.57
C SER A 106 6.90 -2.56 -7.41
N ILE A 107 6.02 -2.32 -6.44
CA ILE A 107 5.80 -3.24 -5.30
C ILE A 107 5.34 -4.63 -5.78
N LEU A 108 4.43 -4.69 -6.75
CA LEU A 108 3.94 -5.95 -7.33
C LEU A 108 5.08 -6.73 -8.02
N GLU A 109 5.87 -6.05 -8.86
CA GLU A 109 6.98 -6.69 -9.59
C GLU A 109 8.08 -7.15 -8.62
N LEU A 110 8.44 -6.31 -7.64
CA LEU A 110 9.43 -6.64 -6.60
C LEU A 110 8.98 -7.83 -5.74
N ALA A 111 7.70 -7.87 -5.34
CA ALA A 111 7.17 -9.00 -4.58
C ALA A 111 7.06 -10.28 -5.44
N GLY A 112 6.81 -10.13 -6.74
CA GLY A 112 6.84 -11.22 -7.71
C GLY A 112 8.21 -11.93 -7.77
N LEU A 113 9.31 -11.21 -7.57
CA LEU A 113 10.67 -11.79 -7.54
C LEU A 113 10.87 -12.82 -6.42
N ILE A 114 10.14 -12.70 -5.30
CA ILE A 114 10.17 -13.67 -4.20
C ILE A 114 9.01 -14.70 -4.28
N GLY A 115 8.29 -14.74 -5.40
CA GLY A 115 7.14 -15.62 -5.60
C GLY A 115 5.89 -15.20 -4.82
N TYR A 116 5.85 -13.99 -4.27
CA TYR A 116 4.67 -13.47 -3.59
C TYR A 116 3.77 -12.72 -4.57
N GLN A 117 2.52 -13.15 -4.66
CA GLN A 117 1.48 -12.44 -5.39
C GLN A 117 0.61 -11.68 -4.39
N LEU A 118 0.54 -10.34 -4.51
CA LEU A 118 -0.40 -9.56 -3.70
C LEU A 118 -1.83 -10.04 -3.94
N ALA A 119 -2.62 -10.09 -2.86
CA ALA A 119 -4.02 -10.45 -2.93
C ALA A 119 -4.75 -9.58 -3.99
N PRO A 120 -5.34 -10.21 -5.03
CA PRO A 120 -6.13 -9.48 -6.00
C PRO A 120 -7.39 -8.93 -5.34
N GLY A 121 -8.07 -8.00 -6.01
CA GLY A 121 -9.45 -7.67 -5.65
C GLY A 121 -10.31 -8.93 -5.77
N VAL A 122 -10.85 -9.41 -4.65
CA VAL A 122 -11.76 -10.55 -4.61
C VAL A 122 -13.20 -10.06 -4.57
N ALA A 123 -14.10 -10.75 -5.27
CA ALA A 123 -15.52 -10.46 -5.20
C ALA A 123 -16.05 -10.82 -3.80
N ALA A 124 -17.04 -10.06 -3.32
CA ALA A 124 -17.78 -10.44 -2.12
C ALA A 124 -18.57 -11.72 -2.37
N SER A 125 -18.62 -12.60 -1.37
CA SER A 125 -19.36 -13.86 -1.42
C SER A 125 -20.34 -13.95 -0.25
N THR A 126 -21.52 -14.50 -0.49
CA THR A 126 -22.53 -14.76 0.54
C THR A 126 -23.32 -16.02 0.21
N TRP A 127 -24.03 -16.55 1.21
CA TRP A 127 -24.93 -17.68 1.06
C TRP A 127 -26.35 -17.21 0.72
N LEU A 128 -27.00 -17.89 -0.22
CA LEU A 128 -28.40 -17.64 -0.59
C LEU A 128 -29.26 -18.86 -0.26
N ALA A 129 -30.45 -18.57 0.26
CA ALA A 129 -31.48 -19.56 0.54
C ALA A 129 -32.62 -19.42 -0.47
N PHE A 130 -32.94 -20.51 -1.18
CA PHE A 130 -34.06 -20.54 -2.13
C PHE A 130 -35.21 -21.33 -1.53
N THR A 131 -36.36 -20.67 -1.37
CA THR A 131 -37.62 -21.32 -0.99
C THR A 131 -38.45 -21.54 -2.25
N LEU A 132 -38.81 -22.80 -2.55
CA LEU A 132 -39.55 -23.13 -3.76
C LEU A 132 -41.05 -23.21 -3.48
N GLN A 133 -41.88 -22.79 -4.43
CA GLN A 133 -43.33 -23.00 -4.40
C GLN A 133 -43.74 -24.15 -5.31
N GLU A 134 -44.74 -24.92 -4.92
CA GLU A 134 -45.34 -25.93 -5.79
C GLU A 134 -46.14 -25.26 -6.91
N ALA A 135 -45.97 -25.74 -8.14
CA ALA A 135 -46.75 -25.25 -9.28
C ALA A 135 -48.21 -25.74 -9.19
N PRO A 136 -49.22 -24.83 -9.18
CA PRO A 136 -50.62 -25.23 -9.11
C PRO A 136 -51.00 -26.09 -10.33
N GLY A 137 -51.66 -27.23 -10.08
CA GLY A 137 -52.31 -28.03 -11.14
C GLY A 137 -51.46 -29.13 -11.79
N ASN A 138 -50.23 -29.38 -11.35
CA ASN A 138 -49.45 -30.53 -11.85
C ASN A 138 -48.58 -31.19 -10.74
N PRO A 139 -49.12 -32.17 -10.00
CA PRO A 139 -48.41 -32.84 -8.92
C PRO A 139 -47.16 -33.61 -9.37
N ALA A 140 -47.03 -33.97 -10.65
CA ALA A 140 -45.84 -34.64 -11.17
C ALA A 140 -44.62 -33.69 -11.27
N LEU A 141 -44.85 -32.38 -11.48
CA LEU A 141 -43.78 -31.37 -11.46
C LEU A 141 -43.36 -31.00 -10.03
N ALA A 142 -44.24 -31.13 -9.04
CA ALA A 142 -43.93 -30.85 -7.64
C ALA A 142 -42.90 -31.83 -7.04
N ALA A 143 -42.81 -33.06 -7.57
CA ALA A 143 -41.88 -34.09 -7.10
C ALA A 143 -40.49 -34.05 -7.79
N ALA A 144 -40.37 -33.33 -8.90
CA ALA A 144 -39.14 -33.29 -9.68
C ALA A 144 -38.16 -32.22 -9.13
N PRO A 145 -36.85 -32.51 -9.07
CA PRO A 145 -35.87 -31.50 -8.71
C PRO A 145 -35.82 -30.39 -9.77
N VAL A 146 -35.89 -29.14 -9.31
CA VAL A 146 -35.72 -27.94 -10.15
C VAL A 146 -34.26 -27.55 -10.13
N GLN A 147 -33.71 -27.20 -11.29
CA GLN A 147 -32.33 -26.73 -11.40
C GLN A 147 -32.29 -25.21 -11.43
N ILE A 148 -31.62 -24.61 -10.45
CA ILE A 148 -31.25 -23.19 -10.45
C ILE A 148 -29.93 -23.11 -11.21
N PRO A 149 -29.87 -22.45 -12.37
CA PRO A 149 -28.66 -22.43 -13.19
C PRO A 149 -27.54 -21.64 -12.51
N LEU A 150 -26.30 -21.95 -12.90
CA LEU A 150 -25.14 -21.10 -12.69
C LEU A 150 -25.42 -19.69 -13.24
N GLY A 151 -24.99 -18.65 -12.54
CA GLY A 151 -25.19 -17.26 -12.96
C GLY A 151 -26.61 -16.73 -12.67
N THR A 152 -27.38 -17.40 -11.82
CA THR A 152 -28.67 -16.87 -11.36
C THR A 152 -28.43 -15.60 -10.55
N ARG A 153 -28.91 -14.48 -11.05
CA ARG A 153 -28.65 -13.15 -10.47
C ARG A 153 -29.61 -12.83 -9.34
N VAL A 154 -29.08 -12.26 -8.26
CA VAL A 154 -29.84 -11.65 -7.18
C VAL A 154 -29.28 -10.27 -6.84
N GLN A 155 -30.07 -9.42 -6.20
CA GLN A 155 -29.63 -8.11 -5.75
C GLN A 155 -29.80 -7.97 -4.25
N SER A 156 -28.86 -7.30 -3.59
CA SER A 156 -29.01 -6.91 -2.19
C SER A 156 -30.10 -5.84 -2.05
N VAL A 157 -30.70 -5.79 -0.86
CA VAL A 157 -31.57 -4.67 -0.47
C VAL A 157 -30.66 -3.56 0.09
N PRO A 158 -30.53 -2.41 -0.59
CA PRO A 158 -29.64 -1.35 -0.14
C PRO A 158 -30.21 -0.60 1.09
N GLY A 159 -29.32 -0.12 1.95
CA GLY A 159 -29.67 0.86 2.99
C GLY A 159 -29.89 2.28 2.42
N PRO A 160 -30.31 3.25 3.27
CA PRO A 160 -30.47 4.64 2.84
C PRO A 160 -29.15 5.23 2.28
N GLY A 161 -29.18 5.67 1.01
CA GLY A 161 -28.01 6.24 0.33
C GLY A 161 -27.06 5.22 -0.30
N GLU A 162 -27.35 3.92 -0.21
CA GLU A 162 -26.56 2.85 -0.83
C GLU A 162 -27.12 2.43 -2.20
N GLN A 163 -26.28 1.76 -3.00
CA GLN A 163 -26.69 1.13 -4.25
C GLN A 163 -26.85 -0.38 -4.07
N ALA A 164 -27.83 -0.98 -4.74
CA ALA A 164 -28.03 -2.42 -4.74
C ALA A 164 -26.82 -3.13 -5.36
N GLN A 165 -26.26 -4.10 -4.64
CA GLN A 165 -25.15 -4.91 -5.13
C GLN A 165 -25.71 -6.15 -5.84
N SER A 166 -25.19 -6.47 -7.01
CA SER A 166 -25.58 -7.66 -7.76
C SER A 166 -24.68 -8.84 -7.43
N PHE A 167 -25.27 -9.98 -7.14
CA PHE A 167 -24.60 -11.27 -6.94
C PHE A 167 -25.12 -12.28 -7.96
N GLU A 168 -24.36 -13.35 -8.17
CA GLU A 168 -24.77 -14.47 -8.99
C GLU A 168 -24.36 -15.81 -8.36
N THR A 169 -25.10 -16.87 -8.65
CA THR A 169 -24.72 -18.22 -8.22
C THR A 169 -23.44 -18.65 -8.96
N VAL A 170 -22.49 -19.21 -8.22
CA VAL A 170 -21.19 -19.68 -8.75
C VAL A 170 -21.19 -21.16 -9.16
N GLU A 171 -22.29 -21.86 -8.91
CA GLU A 171 -22.53 -23.24 -9.33
C GLU A 171 -24.03 -23.48 -9.57
N PRO A 172 -24.42 -24.51 -10.37
CA PRO A 172 -25.82 -24.90 -10.51
C PRO A 172 -26.32 -25.58 -9.23
N ILE A 173 -27.49 -25.17 -8.75
CA ILE A 173 -28.09 -25.69 -7.52
C ILE A 173 -29.29 -26.56 -7.87
N LYS A 174 -29.28 -27.81 -7.41
CA LYS A 174 -30.46 -28.69 -7.47
C LYS A 174 -31.35 -28.34 -6.29
N ALA A 175 -32.59 -27.94 -6.54
CA ALA A 175 -33.53 -27.56 -5.51
C ALA A 175 -34.78 -28.46 -5.53
N ARG A 176 -35.35 -28.71 -4.36
CA ARG A 176 -36.58 -29.49 -4.20
C ARG A 176 -37.49 -28.81 -3.20
N THR A 177 -38.79 -28.84 -3.44
CA THR A 177 -39.81 -28.29 -2.53
C THR A 177 -39.77 -28.95 -1.15
N GLU A 178 -39.55 -30.27 -1.10
CA GLU A 178 -39.36 -31.03 0.15
C GLU A 178 -38.21 -30.50 1.03
N TRP A 179 -37.19 -29.87 0.44
CA TRP A 179 -36.05 -29.32 1.17
C TRP A 179 -36.32 -27.99 1.85
N ASN A 180 -37.43 -27.32 1.54
CA ASN A 180 -37.87 -26.14 2.30
C ASN A 180 -38.05 -26.44 3.80
N THR A 181 -38.28 -27.72 4.15
CA THR A 181 -38.44 -28.17 5.55
C THR A 181 -37.11 -28.35 6.28
N ILE A 182 -35.98 -28.34 5.57
CA ILE A 182 -34.65 -28.48 6.16
C ILE A 182 -34.20 -27.08 6.60
N PRO A 183 -34.12 -26.80 7.91
CA PRO A 183 -33.70 -25.48 8.38
C PRO A 183 -32.23 -25.26 8.05
N ILE A 184 -31.88 -24.02 7.69
CA ILE A 184 -30.50 -23.61 7.55
C ILE A 184 -29.88 -23.55 8.94
N ARG A 185 -28.68 -24.10 9.09
CA ARG A 185 -27.90 -23.95 10.31
C ARG A 185 -27.39 -22.51 10.42
N THR A 186 -28.09 -21.67 11.17
CA THR A 186 -27.73 -20.26 11.40
C THR A 186 -26.80 -20.07 12.60
N THR A 187 -26.67 -21.08 13.46
CA THR A 187 -25.80 -21.05 14.64
C THR A 187 -24.90 -22.28 14.68
N CYS A 188 -23.69 -22.12 15.19
CA CYS A 188 -22.78 -23.22 15.52
C CYS A 188 -22.46 -23.12 17.01
N PRO A 189 -22.55 -24.22 17.79
CA PRO A 189 -22.08 -24.19 19.17
C PRO A 189 -20.59 -23.83 19.16
N TRP A 190 -20.24 -22.82 19.95
CA TRP A 190 -18.86 -22.43 20.23
C TRP A 190 -18.55 -22.81 21.67
N GLN A 191 -17.41 -23.45 21.88
CA GLN A 191 -16.87 -23.75 23.20
C GLN A 191 -15.59 -22.91 23.37
N PRO A 192 -15.51 -22.07 24.41
CA PRO A 192 -14.30 -21.31 24.73
C PRO A 192 -13.12 -22.25 24.97
N ALA A 193 -11.97 -21.94 24.37
CA ALA A 193 -10.72 -22.65 24.62
C ALA A 193 -9.67 -21.72 25.24
N ASN A 194 -8.74 -22.29 26.00
CA ASN A 194 -7.64 -21.53 26.57
C ASN A 194 -6.76 -20.92 25.46
N GLY A 195 -6.58 -19.61 25.47
CA GLY A 195 -5.87 -18.85 24.45
C GLY A 195 -6.77 -18.14 23.42
N ASP A 196 -8.09 -18.34 23.48
CA ASP A 196 -9.02 -17.58 22.65
C ASP A 196 -8.94 -16.08 22.96
N THR A 197 -8.80 -15.25 21.93
CA THR A 197 -8.75 -13.78 22.05
C THR A 197 -10.05 -13.11 21.60
N GLY A 198 -11.10 -13.89 21.37
CA GLY A 198 -12.40 -13.39 20.91
C GLY A 198 -13.50 -14.42 21.11
N LEU A 199 -14.74 -13.94 21.19
CA LEU A 199 -15.93 -14.77 21.33
C LEU A 199 -17.13 -14.14 20.61
N TRP A 200 -18.16 -14.95 20.34
CA TRP A 200 -19.43 -14.48 19.77
C TRP A 200 -20.51 -14.49 20.85
N LEU A 201 -21.24 -13.38 20.96
CA LEU A 201 -22.42 -13.27 21.80
C LEU A 201 -23.67 -13.29 20.92
N ASP A 202 -24.74 -13.86 21.46
CA ASP A 202 -26.02 -13.85 20.76
C ASP A 202 -26.63 -12.44 20.73
N GLY A 203 -27.11 -12.02 19.56
CA GLY A 203 -27.64 -10.68 19.31
C GLY A 203 -26.60 -9.58 19.08
N VAL A 204 -27.10 -8.40 18.67
CA VAL A 204 -26.28 -7.21 18.35
C VAL A 204 -26.32 -6.12 19.45
N GLY A 205 -27.14 -6.31 20.47
CA GLY A 205 -27.38 -5.35 21.56
C GLY A 205 -26.69 -5.76 22.86
N THR A 206 -25.41 -6.12 22.81
CA THR A 206 -24.68 -6.63 23.98
C THR A 206 -24.37 -5.56 25.03
N GLY A 207 -24.36 -4.28 24.63
CA GLY A 207 -24.07 -3.14 25.51
C GLY A 207 -22.61 -3.07 26.00
N LEU A 208 -21.73 -3.92 25.48
CA LEU A 208 -20.32 -3.98 25.89
C LEU A 208 -19.51 -2.82 25.32
N GLN A 209 -18.60 -2.29 26.14
CA GLN A 209 -17.64 -1.25 25.79
C GLN A 209 -16.19 -1.77 25.86
N PRO A 210 -15.25 -1.16 25.12
CA PRO A 210 -13.84 -1.45 25.28
C PRO A 210 -13.40 -1.27 26.74
N GLY A 211 -12.89 -2.33 27.36
CA GLY A 211 -12.46 -2.36 28.76
C GLY A 211 -13.37 -3.18 29.69
N ASP A 212 -14.57 -3.57 29.25
CA ASP A 212 -15.44 -4.45 30.01
C ASP A 212 -14.81 -5.84 30.20
N THR A 213 -14.96 -6.39 31.40
CA THR A 213 -14.45 -7.73 31.73
C THR A 213 -15.56 -8.77 31.58
N LEU A 214 -15.30 -9.81 30.80
CA LEU A 214 -16.20 -10.95 30.65
C LEU A 214 -15.69 -12.12 31.51
N LEU A 215 -16.57 -12.68 32.32
CA LEU A 215 -16.31 -13.90 33.09
C LEU A 215 -17.07 -15.05 32.42
N ILE A 216 -16.34 -16.06 31.96
CA ILE A 216 -16.91 -17.29 31.43
C ILE A 216 -16.92 -18.32 32.56
N LEU A 217 -18.10 -18.85 32.87
CA LEU A 217 -18.31 -19.87 33.88
C LEU A 217 -18.78 -21.15 33.22
N ASP A 218 -18.20 -22.28 33.64
CA ASP A 218 -18.80 -23.57 33.39
C ASP A 218 -19.93 -23.84 34.41
N THR A 219 -20.92 -24.61 33.99
CA THR A 219 -22.09 -25.03 34.78
C THR A 219 -21.70 -25.72 36.09
N GLU A 220 -20.56 -26.42 36.17
CA GLU A 220 -20.11 -27.01 37.45
C GLU A 220 -19.72 -25.95 38.50
N ARG A 221 -19.25 -24.78 38.07
CA ARG A 221 -18.88 -23.68 38.98
C ARG A 221 -20.08 -22.92 39.55
N GLU A 222 -21.28 -23.10 39.00
CA GLU A 222 -22.51 -22.58 39.61
C GLU A 222 -22.80 -23.25 40.96
N HIS A 223 -22.36 -24.51 41.13
CA HIS A 223 -22.59 -25.30 42.35
C HIS A 223 -21.34 -25.44 43.24
N SER A 224 -20.14 -25.15 42.73
CA SER A 224 -18.90 -25.19 43.51
C SER A 224 -17.90 -24.11 43.08
N SER A 225 -17.69 -23.12 43.94
CA SER A 225 -16.79 -21.97 43.69
C SER A 225 -15.30 -22.31 43.61
N THR A 226 -14.92 -23.57 43.88
CA THR A 226 -13.52 -24.02 43.95
C THR A 226 -13.16 -25.10 42.93
N SER A 227 -14.06 -25.46 41.99
CA SER A 227 -13.73 -26.46 40.97
C SER A 227 -12.60 -25.96 40.04
N PRO A 228 -11.53 -26.76 39.85
CA PRO A 228 -10.44 -26.46 38.93
C PRO A 228 -10.64 -27.04 37.52
N ARG A 229 -11.79 -27.65 37.22
CA ARG A 229 -12.10 -28.21 35.90
C ARG A 229 -12.66 -27.11 34.99
N TRP A 230 -12.17 -27.11 33.75
CA TRP A 230 -12.48 -26.13 32.72
C TRP A 230 -12.99 -26.81 31.43
N ASP A 231 -13.29 -28.11 31.49
CA ASP A 231 -13.67 -28.97 30.36
C ASP A 231 -15.17 -29.30 30.40
#